data_AF-A0A941A5A4-F1
#
_entry.id   AF-A0A941A5A4-F1
#
_cell.length_a   1.000
_cell.length_b   1.000
_cell.length_c   1.000
_cell.angle_alpha   90.00
_cell.angle_beta   90.00
_cell.angle_gamma   90.00
#
_symmetry.space_group_name_H-M   'P 1'
#
loop_
_entity.id
_entity.type
_entity.pdbx_description
1 polymer ?
#
loop_
_entity_poly.entity_id
_entity_poly.type
_entity_poly.pdbx_seq_one_letter_code
_entity_poly.pdbx_strand_id
1 'polypeptide(L)'
;MSHQRTLDRAVQCEGIGLHTGERVSMTLRPAAANRGVTFRRLDLPGTPVIPARPDYVVDTHYATTVAKDGASVKTIEHIMSALVG
;
A
#
# COMPACT_ATOMS: atom_id res chain seq x y z
N MET A 1 -11.17 15.16 -20.82
CA MET A 1 -10.25 14.04 -20.57
C MET A 1 -10.05 13.91 -19.07
N SER A 2 -10.02 12.69 -18.52
CA SER A 2 -9.68 12.50 -17.11
C SER A 2 -8.16 12.48 -16.97
N HIS A 3 -7.61 13.37 -16.14
CA HIS A 3 -6.18 13.37 -15.83
C HIS A 3 -5.90 12.41 -14.68
N GLN A 4 -4.73 11.76 -14.71
CA GLN A 4 -4.26 11.02 -13.54
C GLN A 4 -4.13 11.95 -12.34
N ARG A 5 -4.43 11.43 -11.16
CA ARG A 5 -4.37 12.16 -9.90
C ARG A 5 -3.30 11.57 -8.99
N THR A 6 -2.68 12.44 -8.23
CA THR A 6 -1.80 12.06 -7.13
C THR A 6 -2.02 13.04 -5.98
N LEU A 7 -1.38 12.80 -4.85
CA LEU A 7 -1.46 13.70 -3.69
C LEU A 7 -0.70 14.99 -3.97
N ASP A 8 -1.21 16.11 -3.47
CA ASP A 8 -0.50 17.41 -3.53
C ASP A 8 0.70 17.44 -2.57
N ARG A 9 0.56 16.78 -1.41
CA ARG A 9 1.59 16.65 -0.38
C ARG A 9 1.52 15.31 0.32
N ALA A 10 2.60 14.94 1.02
CA ALA A 10 2.62 13.73 1.83
C ALA A 10 1.67 13.84 3.03
N VAL A 11 1.07 12.71 3.42
CA VAL A 11 0.23 12.57 4.61
C VAL A 11 0.71 11.37 5.41
N GLN A 12 0.80 11.52 6.73
CA GLN A 12 1.24 10.46 7.64
C GLN A 12 0.13 10.08 8.60
N CYS A 13 0.04 8.79 8.92
CA CYS A 13 -0.81 8.27 9.97
C CYS A 13 -0.10 7.14 10.73
N GLU A 14 -0.54 6.93 11.97
CA GLU A 14 -0.05 5.86 12.83
C GLU A 14 -1.23 5.06 13.36
N GLY A 15 -1.03 3.76 13.56
CA GLY A 15 -2.09 2.87 14.02
C GLY A 15 -1.59 1.49 14.38
N ILE A 16 -2.54 0.58 14.53
CA ILE A 16 -2.30 -0.83 14.87
C ILE A 16 -2.86 -1.69 13.74
N GLY A 17 -2.09 -2.68 13.28
CA GLY A 17 -2.54 -3.64 12.28
C GLY A 17 -3.65 -4.53 12.83
N LEU A 18 -4.79 -4.59 12.15
CA LEU A 18 -5.99 -5.29 12.63
C LEU A 18 -5.74 -6.76 12.98
N HIS A 19 -5.01 -7.49 12.13
CA HIS A 19 -4.77 -8.93 12.31
C HIS A 19 -3.44 -9.26 12.99
N THR A 20 -2.52 -8.29 13.07
CA THR A 20 -1.17 -8.52 13.64
C THR A 20 -1.03 -7.96 15.05
N GLY A 21 -1.81 -6.94 15.43
CA GLY A 21 -1.63 -6.20 16.68
C GLY A 21 -0.38 -5.31 16.69
N GLU A 22 0.36 -5.25 15.58
CA GLU A 22 1.63 -4.51 15.49
C GLU A 22 1.40 -3.02 15.24
N ARG A 23 2.26 -2.18 15.83
CA ARG A 23 2.27 -0.74 15.55
C ARG A 23 2.81 -0.49 14.14
N VAL A 24 2.12 0.37 13.40
CA VAL A 24 2.49 0.75 12.03
C VAL A 24 2.45 2.27 11.89
N SER A 25 3.49 2.82 11.27
CA SER A 25 3.50 4.19 10.76
C SER A 25 3.44 4.13 9.23
N MET A 26 2.46 4.79 8.62
CA MET A 26 2.26 4.82 7.17
C MET A 26 2.36 6.26 6.67
N THR A 27 3.11 6.46 5.58
CA THR A 27 3.15 7.73 4.86
C THR A 27 2.69 7.54 3.43
N LEU A 28 1.62 8.23 3.06
CA LEU A 28 1.14 8.35 1.69
C LEU A 28 1.91 9.50 1.01
N ARG A 29 2.48 9.26 -0.19
CA ARG A 29 3.32 10.23 -0.90
C ARG A 29 2.82 10.47 -2.33
N PRO A 30 3.02 11.67 -2.89
CA PRO A 30 2.84 11.93 -4.31
C PRO A 30 3.68 10.98 -5.16
N ALA A 31 3.18 10.65 -6.35
CA ALA A 31 3.83 9.77 -7.30
C ALA A 31 3.72 10.33 -8.73
N ALA A 32 4.71 10.03 -9.56
CA ALA A 32 4.70 10.41 -10.97
C ALA A 32 3.56 9.72 -11.73
N ALA A 33 3.18 10.31 -12.86
CA ALA A 33 2.21 9.70 -13.77
C ALA A 33 2.64 8.27 -14.17
N ASN A 34 1.66 7.40 -14.38
CA ASN A 34 1.78 5.99 -14.74
C ASN A 34 2.42 5.10 -13.67
N ARG A 35 2.68 5.62 -12.46
CA ARG A 35 3.23 4.81 -11.36
C ARG A 35 2.23 3.81 -10.78
N GLY A 36 0.94 4.18 -10.77
CA GLY A 36 -0.08 3.45 -10.02
C GLY A 36 0.14 3.54 -8.50
N VAL A 37 -0.59 2.72 -7.73
CA VAL A 37 -0.40 2.60 -6.27
C VAL A 37 0.62 1.51 -5.98
N THR A 38 1.61 1.82 -5.15
CA THR A 38 2.66 0.87 -4.72
C THR A 38 2.89 1.00 -3.22
N PHE A 39 2.98 -0.11 -2.51
CA PHE A 39 3.39 -0.15 -1.12
C PHE A 39 4.91 -0.30 -1.01
N ARG A 40 5.50 0.29 0.03
CA ARG A 40 6.94 0.17 0.32
C ARG A 40 7.13 -0.25 1.77
N ARG A 41 7.85 -1.35 2.00
CA ARG A 41 8.22 -1.82 3.34
C ARG A 41 9.56 -1.22 3.74
N LEU A 42 9.53 -0.08 4.43
CA LEU A 42 10.74 0.67 4.80
C LEU A 42 11.54 0.00 5.93
N ASP A 43 10.90 -0.90 6.67
CA ASP A 43 11.46 -1.66 7.78
C ASP A 43 12.32 -2.86 7.32
N LEU A 44 12.27 -3.22 6.03
CA LEU A 44 13.02 -4.34 5.47
C LEU A 44 14.26 -3.86 4.68
N PRO A 45 15.37 -4.64 4.69
CA PRO A 45 16.53 -4.37 3.85
C PRO A 45 16.15 -4.21 2.37
N GLY A 46 16.72 -3.21 1.70
CA GLY A 46 16.42 -2.90 0.30
C GLY A 46 15.09 -2.15 0.07
N THR A 47 14.27 -1.95 1.10
CA THR A 47 13.00 -1.21 1.05
C THR A 47 12.06 -1.67 -0.08
N PRO A 48 11.70 -2.96 -0.14
CA PRO A 48 11.02 -3.56 -1.28
C PRO A 48 9.70 -2.84 -1.59
N VAL A 49 9.41 -2.77 -2.90
CA VAL A 49 8.26 -2.08 -3.48
C VAL A 49 7.30 -3.14 -4.02
N ILE A 50 6.05 -3.13 -3.56
CA ILE A 50 5.01 -4.09 -3.95
C ILE A 50 3.90 -3.32 -4.68
N PRO A 51 3.69 -3.54 -5.99
CA PRO A 51 2.58 -2.93 -6.71
C PRO A 51 1.22 -3.43 -6.19
N ALA A 52 0.26 -2.53 -5.99
CA ALA A 52 -1.11 -2.88 -5.64
C ALA A 52 -1.88 -3.32 -6.90
N ARG A 53 -1.51 -4.48 -7.47
CA ARG A 53 -2.12 -5.05 -8.68
C ARG A 53 -2.58 -6.49 -8.42
N PRO A 54 -3.60 -6.99 -9.12
CA PRO A 54 -4.11 -8.35 -8.95
C PRO A 54 -3.03 -9.43 -9.05
N ASP A 55 -2.06 -9.26 -9.95
CA ASP A 55 -0.95 -10.20 -10.17
C ASP A 55 -0.07 -10.44 -8.92
N TYR A 56 -0.12 -9.53 -7.94
CA TYR A 56 0.65 -9.63 -6.70
C TYR A 56 -0.20 -10.03 -5.49
N VAL A 57 -1.49 -10.31 -5.68
CA VAL A 57 -2.36 -10.80 -4.60
C VAL A 57 -1.99 -12.25 -4.29
N VAL A 58 -1.65 -12.53 -3.03
CA VAL A 58 -1.23 -13.87 -2.59
C VAL A 58 -2.14 -14.48 -1.54
N ASP A 59 -3.00 -13.66 -0.92
CA ASP A 59 -3.96 -14.12 0.08
C ASP A 59 -5.16 -13.18 0.13
N THR A 60 -6.34 -13.76 0.32
CA THR A 60 -7.64 -13.07 0.46
C THR A 60 -8.41 -13.56 1.68
N HIS A 61 -7.82 -14.39 2.54
CA HIS A 61 -8.46 -14.84 3.77
C HIS A 61 -8.45 -13.69 4.79
N TYR A 62 -9.64 -13.25 5.19
CA TYR A 62 -9.90 -12.14 6.13
C TYR A 62 -9.49 -10.74 5.64
N ALA A 63 -8.50 -10.63 4.75
CA ALA A 63 -8.00 -9.39 4.20
C ALA A 63 -7.33 -9.61 2.83
N THR A 64 -7.19 -8.55 2.03
CA THR A 64 -6.39 -8.59 0.80
C THR A 64 -4.92 -8.39 1.15
N THR A 65 -4.09 -9.36 0.76
CA THR A 65 -2.64 -9.30 0.95
C THR A 65 -1.93 -9.33 -0.40
N VAL A 66 -1.02 -8.38 -0.59
CA VAL A 66 -0.11 -8.35 -1.74
C VAL A 66 1.31 -8.70 -1.32
N ALA A 67 2.04 -9.41 -2.18
CA ALA A 67 3.44 -9.75 -1.94
C ALA A 67 4.30 -9.71 -3.20
N LYS A 68 5.56 -9.34 -3.03
CA LYS A 68 6.59 -9.34 -4.07
C LYS A 68 7.97 -9.41 -3.43
N ASP A 69 8.89 -10.14 -4.06
CA ASP A 69 10.30 -10.23 -3.65
C ASP A 69 10.49 -10.57 -2.16
N GLY A 70 9.69 -11.50 -1.62
CA GLY A 70 9.78 -11.94 -0.22
C GLY A 70 9.18 -10.97 0.81
N ALA A 71 8.61 -9.84 0.38
CA ALA A 71 7.90 -8.90 1.25
C ALA A 71 6.39 -8.93 1.00
N SER A 72 5.60 -8.64 2.03
CA SER A 72 4.13 -8.57 1.94
C SER A 72 3.54 -7.38 2.69
N VAL A 73 2.34 -6.97 2.28
CA VAL A 73 1.49 -5.99 2.96
C VAL A 73 0.07 -6.53 3.01
N LYS A 74 -0.48 -6.60 4.22
CA LYS A 74 -1.81 -7.14 4.51
C LYS A 74 -2.83 -6.02 4.70
N THR A 75 -4.11 -6.34 4.49
CA THR A 75 -5.24 -5.43 4.79
C THR A 75 -5.18 -4.14 3.99
N ILE A 76 -4.92 -4.25 2.67
CA ILE A 76 -4.80 -3.09 1.78
C ILE A 76 -6.16 -2.56 1.31
N GLU A 77 -7.22 -3.34 1.41
CA GLU A 77 -8.51 -3.10 0.78
C GLU A 77 -9.17 -1.78 1.19
N HIS A 78 -9.10 -1.39 2.46
CA HIS A 78 -9.73 -0.16 2.93
C HIS A 78 -9.01 1.09 2.42
N ILE A 79 -7.67 1.10 2.44
CA ILE A 79 -6.92 2.24 1.90
C ILE A 79 -7.07 2.30 0.38
N MET A 80 -7.11 1.16 -0.31
CA MET A 80 -7.37 1.13 -1.75
C MET A 80 -8.77 1.67 -2.08
N SER A 81 -9.78 1.33 -1.29
CA SER A 81 -11.14 1.87 -1.43
C SER A 81 -11.16 3.40 -1.26
N ALA A 82 -10.50 3.92 -0.22
CA ALA A 82 -10.40 5.36 0.04
C ALA A 82 -9.65 6.14 -1.04
N LEU A 83 -8.72 5.51 -1.77
CA LEU A 83 -7.99 6.15 -2.88
C LEU A 83 -8.79 6.16 -4.19
N VAL A 84 -9.80 5.31 -4.33
CA VAL A 84 -10.65 5.20 -5.52
C VAL A 84 -11.93 6.03 -5.40
N GLY A 85 -12.49 6.12 -4.18
CA GLY A 85 -13.69 6.93 -3.89
C GLY A 85 -13.48 8.42 -4.13
#